data_AF-A0A1H5ERY2-F1
#
_entry.id   AF-A0A1H5ERY2-F1
#
_cell.length_a   1.000
_cell.length_b   1.000
_cell.length_c   1.000
_cell.angle_alpha   90.00
_cell.angle_beta   90.00
_cell.angle_gamma   90.00
#
_symmetry.space_group_name_H-M   'P 1'
#
loop_
_entity.id
_entity.type
_entity.pdbx_description
1 polymer ?
#
loop_
_entity_poly.entity_id
_entity_poly.type
_entity_poly.pdbx_seq_one_letter_code
_entity_poly.pdbx_strand_id
1 'polypeptide(L)'
;MSTSTNPQADTGVASPADVKEPPTGAEFLESLRDGRVIYFDGEEINDVTTHPAFATSARSYARMYDSLHDPKRRDVLTYVTERNTRTHKFYKMAETKEDLYQARDAIAEWARMNFGALSRGPDYKAALVASLAADADFYGEYAGNVRRWYEKVTDEVAFVNLSLLNPAGDRSKRPAEQRDVYMHVVKEREDGIVVRGARMISTGAAFSQVTYVSQYIPAGGLADDEADFALGFFLPMNAPGVKFIGRGSYESLAKKVGSPFDYPLSSRFDESDLGLVFDDVFVPWENVTAYRSPEAVNGLFSRGFAQRFTFHAAVRTAVKLDFICGLLLKATEMQGMSGFRGVQAQVGELIGLRHGIWGLNAGMIADAHPGPGGYLLPNTEYGMQWRQIYGETFTKARTVFLNILAGSFIQIPSSAKDFKNPVIRGYLDQYWKASKGTAEERVKLMRIIWDMFSTEFGGRTEIHERTFAGSYEANRIETWSAAEHRGLSDQFRSMVDECMSQYDLDGFTDPAWSSVPWTTNAPVAIQ
;
A
#
# COMPACT_ATOMS: atom_id res chain seq x y z
N MET A 1 -9.47 -7.55 67.84
CA MET A 1 -10.17 -7.76 66.56
C MET A 1 -9.38 -7.04 65.49
N SER A 2 -9.13 -7.76 64.40
CA SER A 2 -8.26 -7.48 63.26
C SER A 2 -8.58 -6.16 62.55
N THR A 3 -7.56 -5.36 62.23
CA THR A 3 -7.58 -4.43 61.10
C THR A 3 -6.48 -4.83 60.12
N SER A 4 -6.92 -5.26 58.94
CA SER A 4 -6.12 -5.83 57.87
C SER A 4 -5.25 -4.77 57.19
N THR A 5 -3.98 -5.09 57.02
CA THR A 5 -3.06 -4.47 56.06
C THR A 5 -3.46 -4.89 54.65
N ASN A 6 -3.71 -3.90 53.78
CA ASN A 6 -3.93 -4.10 52.34
C ASN A 6 -2.56 -4.05 51.64
N PRO A 7 -2.15 -5.05 50.84
CA PRO A 7 -0.90 -5.00 50.11
C PRO A 7 -1.03 -4.05 48.92
N GLN A 8 -0.10 -3.10 48.81
CA GLN A 8 0.08 -2.28 47.62
C GLN A 8 0.33 -3.19 46.42
N ALA A 9 -0.55 -3.11 45.43
CA ALA A 9 -0.28 -3.64 44.11
C ALA A 9 0.83 -2.81 43.49
N ASP A 10 1.99 -3.45 43.31
CA ASP A 10 3.14 -2.93 42.60
C ASP A 10 2.76 -2.81 41.11
N THR A 11 2.18 -1.68 40.71
CA THR A 11 2.06 -1.31 39.30
C THR A 11 3.45 -0.88 38.84
N GLY A 12 4.27 -1.87 38.47
CA GLY A 12 5.59 -1.66 37.89
C GLY A 12 5.51 -0.88 36.58
N VAL A 13 5.39 0.45 36.69
CA VAL A 13 5.69 1.35 35.58
C VAL A 13 7.20 1.40 35.50
N ALA A 14 7.76 0.70 34.51
CA ALA A 14 9.18 0.72 34.23
C ALA A 14 9.69 2.17 34.14
N SER A 15 10.85 2.41 34.74
CA SER A 15 11.57 3.68 34.64
C SER A 15 11.76 4.07 33.15
N PRO A 16 11.66 5.35 32.77
CA PRO A 16 11.94 5.82 31.40
C PRO A 16 13.34 5.48 30.85
N ALA A 17 14.23 4.91 31.66
CA ALA A 17 15.61 4.60 31.30
C ALA A 17 15.82 3.30 30.50
N ASP A 18 14.80 2.42 30.36
CA ASP A 18 15.00 1.07 29.79
C ASP A 18 14.19 0.75 28.52
N VAL A 19 13.55 1.74 27.88
CA VAL A 19 12.79 1.52 26.63
C VAL A 19 13.75 1.20 25.48
N LYS A 20 13.62 0.03 24.85
CA LYS A 20 14.36 -0.29 23.63
C LYS A 20 13.85 0.57 22.48
N GLU A 21 14.71 1.39 21.89
CA GLU A 21 14.36 2.28 20.79
C GLU A 21 14.49 1.58 19.42
N PRO A 22 13.70 1.96 18.41
CA PRO A 22 13.79 1.39 17.06
C PRO A 22 15.06 1.86 16.34
N PRO A 23 15.46 1.23 15.22
CA PRO A 23 16.63 1.67 14.46
C PRO A 23 16.52 3.14 14.00
N THR A 24 17.65 3.83 14.03
CA THR A 24 17.86 5.12 13.37
C THR A 24 18.00 4.95 11.86
N GLY A 25 17.96 6.05 11.09
CA GLY A 25 18.22 6.02 9.66
C GLY A 25 19.63 5.51 9.32
N ALA A 26 20.61 5.79 10.17
CA ALA A 26 21.98 5.29 9.99
C ALA A 26 22.06 3.76 10.19
N GLU A 27 21.44 3.24 11.25
CA GLU A 27 21.37 1.79 11.51
C GLU A 27 20.55 1.06 10.43
N PHE A 28 19.48 1.68 9.94
CA PHE A 28 18.73 1.18 8.80
C PHE A 28 19.62 1.05 7.57
N LEU A 29 20.36 2.09 7.18
CA LEU A 29 21.26 2.02 6.03
C LEU A 29 22.34 0.96 6.23
N GLU A 30 22.93 0.86 7.41
CA GLU A 30 23.94 -0.15 7.71
C GLU A 30 23.39 -1.57 7.59
N SER A 31 22.14 -1.80 8.01
CA SER A 31 21.48 -3.10 7.85
C SER A 31 21.30 -3.56 6.40
N LEU A 32 21.43 -2.65 5.42
CA LEU A 32 21.37 -2.99 3.99
C LEU A 32 22.71 -3.45 3.42
N ARG A 33 23.81 -3.33 4.18
CA ARG A 33 25.16 -3.78 3.80
C ARG A 33 25.42 -5.20 4.29
N ASP A 34 24.57 -6.12 3.85
CA ASP A 34 24.47 -7.49 4.40
C ASP A 34 24.96 -8.59 3.44
N GLY A 35 25.47 -8.21 2.26
CA GLY A 35 25.88 -9.16 1.22
C GLY A 35 24.72 -9.71 0.38
N ARG A 36 23.54 -9.04 0.39
CA ARG A 36 22.46 -9.33 -0.56
C ARG A 36 22.93 -9.29 -2.00
N VAL A 37 22.46 -10.22 -2.81
CA VAL A 37 22.81 -10.32 -4.23
C VAL A 37 21.71 -9.67 -5.07
N ILE A 38 21.99 -8.48 -5.61
CA ILE A 38 21.08 -7.74 -6.48
C ILE A 38 21.78 -7.48 -7.81
N TYR A 39 21.13 -7.85 -8.92
CA TYR A 39 21.58 -7.57 -10.27
C TYR A 39 20.83 -6.38 -10.87
N PHE A 40 21.59 -5.48 -11.51
CA PHE A 40 21.08 -4.34 -12.24
C PHE A 40 22.00 -4.03 -13.43
N ASP A 41 21.41 -3.78 -14.60
CA ASP A 41 22.15 -3.47 -15.83
C ASP A 41 23.23 -4.52 -16.19
N GLY A 42 22.94 -5.80 -15.91
CA GLY A 42 23.84 -6.93 -16.16
C GLY A 42 24.90 -7.18 -15.07
N GLU A 43 24.99 -6.32 -14.06
CA GLU A 43 26.05 -6.37 -13.05
C GLU A 43 25.49 -6.62 -11.64
N GLU A 44 26.29 -7.27 -10.78
CA GLU A 44 25.98 -7.40 -9.36
C GLU A 44 26.30 -6.10 -8.61
N ILE A 45 25.38 -5.68 -7.75
CA ILE A 45 25.53 -4.47 -6.94
C ILE A 45 26.21 -4.82 -5.61
N ASN A 46 27.35 -4.17 -5.36
CA ASN A 46 28.09 -4.35 -4.11
C ASN A 46 27.39 -3.71 -2.89
N ASP A 47 26.80 -2.52 -3.03
CA ASP A 47 26.21 -1.77 -1.91
C ASP A 47 25.02 -0.92 -2.37
N VAL A 48 23.82 -1.29 -1.92
CA VAL A 48 22.55 -0.59 -2.24
C VAL A 48 22.54 0.84 -1.71
N THR A 49 23.25 1.12 -0.62
CA THR A 49 23.26 2.44 0.04
C THR A 49 24.08 3.48 -0.71
N THR A 50 24.96 3.04 -1.61
CA THR A 50 25.85 3.92 -2.39
C THR A 50 25.60 3.81 -3.90
N HIS A 51 24.99 2.72 -4.38
CA HIS A 51 24.72 2.52 -5.79
C HIS A 51 23.77 3.58 -6.38
N PRO A 52 24.07 4.17 -7.56
CA PRO A 52 23.27 5.26 -8.14
C PRO A 52 21.79 4.95 -8.39
N ALA A 53 21.42 3.68 -8.54
CA ALA A 53 20.04 3.27 -8.76
C ALA A 53 19.17 3.20 -7.48
N PHE A 54 19.77 3.29 -6.29
CA PHE A 54 19.08 3.01 -5.03
C PHE A 54 19.43 3.96 -3.88
N ALA A 55 20.62 4.57 -3.90
CA ALA A 55 21.16 5.30 -2.75
C ALA A 55 20.24 6.44 -2.24
N THR A 56 19.57 7.17 -3.13
CA THR A 56 18.70 8.28 -2.72
C THR A 56 17.38 7.75 -2.16
N SER A 57 16.76 6.76 -2.80
CA SER A 57 15.57 6.07 -2.26
C SER A 57 15.85 5.41 -0.92
N ALA A 58 17.01 4.77 -0.73
CA ALA A 58 17.43 4.23 0.57
C ALA A 58 17.49 5.32 1.65
N ARG A 59 18.00 6.51 1.32
CA ARG A 59 17.99 7.67 2.24
C ARG A 59 16.59 8.22 2.49
N SER A 60 15.66 8.11 1.55
CA SER A 60 14.26 8.47 1.78
C SER A 60 13.62 7.57 2.83
N TYR A 61 13.91 6.26 2.84
CA TYR A 61 13.49 5.37 3.93
C TYR A 61 14.25 5.65 5.23
N ALA A 62 15.56 5.90 5.18
CA ALA A 62 16.34 6.26 6.36
C ALA A 62 15.76 7.46 7.12
N ARG A 63 15.26 8.48 6.39
CA ARG A 63 14.55 9.62 6.99
C ARG A 63 13.27 9.20 7.73
N MET A 64 12.57 8.17 7.27
CA MET A 64 11.40 7.63 7.98
C MET A 64 11.81 6.99 9.31
N TYR A 65 12.93 6.25 9.34
CA TYR A 65 13.48 5.73 10.60
C TYR A 65 13.92 6.86 11.55
N ASP A 66 14.64 7.87 11.06
CA ASP A 66 15.00 9.04 11.88
C ASP A 66 13.78 9.77 12.48
N SER A 67 12.64 9.77 11.77
CA SER A 67 11.42 10.41 12.27
C SER A 67 10.80 9.73 13.49
N LEU A 68 11.11 8.45 13.74
CA LEU A 68 10.68 7.75 14.97
C LEU A 68 11.33 8.35 16.22
N HIS A 69 12.47 9.03 16.04
CA HIS A 69 13.26 9.66 17.09
C HIS A 69 13.02 11.17 17.20
N ASP A 70 12.39 11.79 16.19
CA ASP A 70 12.09 13.24 16.17
C ASP A 70 11.04 13.56 17.25
N PRO A 71 11.37 14.37 18.29
CA PRO A 71 10.43 14.71 19.35
C PRO A 71 9.13 15.36 18.85
N LYS A 72 9.13 15.97 17.67
CA LYS A 72 7.93 16.60 17.08
C LYS A 72 6.97 15.60 16.42
N ARG A 73 7.44 14.39 16.10
CA ARG A 73 6.69 13.36 15.37
C ARG A 73 6.50 12.09 16.19
N ARG A 74 7.37 11.84 17.17
CA ARG A 74 7.42 10.61 17.98
C ARG A 74 6.06 10.24 18.59
N ASP A 75 5.31 11.20 19.11
CA ASP A 75 4.01 10.92 19.75
C ASP A 75 2.92 10.53 18.73
N VAL A 76 3.02 11.03 17.49
CA VAL A 76 2.12 10.64 16.39
C VAL A 76 2.53 9.26 15.88
N LEU A 77 3.82 9.04 15.64
CA LEU A 77 4.35 7.86 14.97
C LEU A 77 4.46 6.63 15.87
N THR A 78 4.73 6.80 17.16
CA THR A 78 5.21 5.70 18.01
C THR A 78 4.35 5.46 19.24
N TYR A 79 4.46 4.24 19.76
CA TYR A 79 4.03 3.86 21.10
C TYR A 79 5.05 2.90 21.71
N VAL A 80 4.95 2.66 23.01
CA VAL A 80 5.76 1.64 23.70
C VAL A 80 4.91 0.38 23.84
N THR A 81 5.44 -0.75 23.40
CA THR A 81 4.82 -2.07 23.52
C THR A 81 4.92 -2.60 24.95
N GLU A 82 4.13 -3.63 25.27
CA GLU A 82 4.21 -4.36 26.55
C GLU A 82 5.59 -5.00 26.80
N ARG A 83 6.39 -5.20 25.74
CA ARG A 83 7.78 -5.68 25.82
C ARG A 83 8.80 -4.57 26.09
N ASN A 84 8.34 -3.39 26.53
CA ASN A 84 9.16 -2.20 26.76
C ASN A 84 9.99 -1.77 25.53
N THR A 85 9.46 -2.00 24.32
CA THR A 85 10.10 -1.60 23.06
C THR A 85 9.25 -0.57 22.34
N ARG A 86 9.87 0.51 21.86
CA ARG A 86 9.20 1.52 21.05
C ARG A 86 9.13 1.08 19.59
N THR A 87 7.95 1.24 19.00
CA THR A 87 7.69 0.86 17.60
C THR A 87 6.71 1.83 16.95
N HIS A 88 6.53 1.71 15.64
CA HIS A 88 5.55 2.48 14.88
C HIS A 88 4.12 2.01 15.21
N LYS A 89 3.16 2.92 15.42
CA LYS A 89 1.80 2.60 15.91
C LYS A 89 1.04 1.61 15.05
N PHE A 90 1.33 1.55 13.74
CA PHE A 90 0.66 0.60 12.87
C PHE A 90 1.09 -0.87 13.06
N TYR A 91 2.15 -1.15 13.83
CA TYR A 91 2.45 -2.52 14.28
C TYR A 91 1.52 -2.99 15.39
N LYS A 92 0.87 -2.08 16.11
CA LYS A 92 -0.11 -2.44 17.14
C LYS A 92 -1.21 -3.29 16.52
N MET A 93 -1.55 -4.41 17.17
CA MET A 93 -2.82 -5.08 16.93
C MET A 93 -3.89 -4.26 17.65
N ALA A 94 -4.73 -3.55 16.87
CA ALA A 94 -5.68 -2.59 17.40
C ALA A 94 -6.77 -3.31 18.23
N GLU A 95 -7.13 -2.74 19.36
CA GLU A 95 -8.21 -3.25 20.23
C GLU A 95 -9.38 -2.26 20.27
N THR A 96 -9.12 -1.00 19.93
CA THR A 96 -10.09 0.09 19.96
C THR A 96 -10.10 0.86 18.65
N LYS A 97 -11.20 1.61 18.40
CA LYS A 97 -11.27 2.56 17.27
C LYS A 97 -10.22 3.67 17.40
N GLU A 98 -9.86 4.03 18.63
CA GLU A 98 -8.81 5.00 18.90
C GLU A 98 -7.44 4.49 18.42
N ASP A 99 -7.12 3.21 18.62
CA ASP A 99 -5.90 2.61 18.06
C ASP A 99 -5.87 2.71 16.53
N LEU A 100 -7.01 2.49 15.87
CA LEU A 100 -7.13 2.64 14.42
C LEU A 100 -6.99 4.10 13.96
N TYR A 101 -7.53 5.07 14.70
CA TYR A 101 -7.31 6.49 14.43
C TYR A 101 -5.83 6.86 14.56
N GLN A 102 -5.16 6.40 15.61
CA GLN A 102 -3.74 6.66 15.80
C GLN A 102 -2.88 5.96 14.74
N ALA A 103 -3.25 4.75 14.33
CA ALA A 103 -2.62 4.04 13.23
C ALA A 103 -2.76 4.82 11.90
N ARG A 104 -3.96 5.31 11.58
CA ARG A 104 -4.21 6.17 10.40
C ARG A 104 -3.28 7.37 10.40
N ASP A 105 -3.17 8.06 11.54
CA ASP A 105 -2.39 9.29 11.65
C ASP A 105 -0.88 9.02 11.53
N ALA A 106 -0.39 7.92 12.10
CA ALA A 106 1.00 7.47 11.95
C ALA A 106 1.32 7.12 10.48
N ILE A 107 0.45 6.36 9.80
CA ILE A 107 0.60 6.04 8.38
C ILE A 107 0.61 7.33 7.54
N ALA A 108 -0.31 8.25 7.82
CA ALA A 108 -0.40 9.52 7.09
C ALA A 108 0.86 10.37 7.29
N GLU A 109 1.42 10.38 8.50
CA GLU A 109 2.63 11.13 8.82
C GLU A 109 3.84 10.64 8.01
N TRP A 110 4.06 9.32 7.93
CA TRP A 110 5.08 8.75 7.06
C TRP A 110 4.80 8.96 5.57
N ALA A 111 3.54 8.81 5.12
CA ALA A 111 3.17 9.07 3.73
C ALA A 111 3.46 10.52 3.33
N ARG A 112 3.25 11.51 4.20
CA ARG A 112 3.52 12.93 3.91
C ARG A 112 5.00 13.21 3.67
N MET A 113 5.91 12.46 4.30
CA MET A 113 7.36 12.63 4.12
C MET A 113 7.84 12.33 2.69
N ASN A 114 7.06 11.53 1.95
CA ASN A 114 7.33 11.14 0.57
C ASN A 114 6.20 11.54 -0.40
N PHE A 115 5.27 12.38 0.04
CA PHE A 115 4.12 12.83 -0.76
C PHE A 115 3.23 11.68 -1.29
N GLY A 116 3.17 10.58 -0.54
CA GLY A 116 2.47 9.34 -0.87
C GLY A 116 3.10 8.54 -2.02
N ALA A 117 4.30 8.91 -2.50
CA ALA A 117 4.98 8.24 -3.59
C ALA A 117 5.45 6.82 -3.23
N LEU A 118 6.02 6.65 -2.03
CA LEU A 118 6.48 5.35 -1.52
C LEU A 118 5.28 4.56 -0.99
N SER A 119 5.15 3.33 -1.45
CA SER A 119 3.99 2.46 -1.22
C SER A 119 4.31 1.17 -0.49
N ARG A 120 5.60 0.85 -0.34
CA ARG A 120 6.14 -0.30 0.37
C ARG A 120 7.10 0.21 1.44
N GLY A 121 6.59 0.93 2.42
CA GLY A 121 7.35 1.24 3.63
C GLY A 121 7.35 0.08 4.63
N PRO A 122 8.18 0.14 5.69
CA PRO A 122 8.14 -0.82 6.80
C PRO A 122 6.74 -0.94 7.42
N ASP A 123 6.00 0.16 7.53
CA ASP A 123 4.61 0.20 8.00
C ASP A 123 3.65 -0.60 7.11
N TYR A 124 3.85 -0.65 5.80
CA TYR A 124 2.91 -1.37 4.92
C TYR A 124 2.82 -2.86 5.27
N LYS A 125 3.92 -3.49 5.70
CA LYS A 125 3.93 -4.90 6.14
C LYS A 125 3.78 -5.11 7.64
N ALA A 126 3.65 -4.04 8.41
CA ALA A 126 3.04 -4.12 9.74
C ALA A 126 1.61 -4.73 9.65
N ALA A 127 0.87 -4.41 8.58
CA ALA A 127 -0.44 -5.02 8.28
C ALA A 127 -0.37 -6.55 8.18
N LEU A 128 0.69 -7.09 7.57
CA LEU A 128 0.87 -8.53 7.40
C LEU A 128 1.20 -9.18 8.74
N VAL A 129 2.34 -8.80 9.34
CA VAL A 129 2.89 -9.52 10.51
C VAL A 129 1.95 -9.49 11.71
N ALA A 130 1.24 -8.38 11.90
CA ALA A 130 0.29 -8.24 12.99
C ALA A 130 -1.01 -9.01 12.71
N SER A 131 -1.43 -9.18 11.44
CA SER A 131 -2.55 -10.06 11.10
C SER A 131 -2.20 -11.55 11.23
N LEU A 132 -0.98 -11.95 10.88
CA LEU A 132 -0.53 -13.32 11.12
C LEU A 132 -0.55 -13.64 12.63
N ALA A 133 0.03 -12.76 13.45
CA ALA A 133 0.08 -12.95 14.90
C ALA A 133 -1.28 -12.88 15.59
N ALA A 134 -2.20 -12.04 15.10
CA ALA A 134 -3.56 -11.95 15.60
C ALA A 134 -4.32 -13.29 15.51
N ASP A 135 -3.90 -14.15 14.57
CA ASP A 135 -4.50 -15.44 14.31
C ASP A 135 -3.46 -16.56 14.28
N ALA A 136 -2.44 -16.47 15.15
CA ALA A 136 -1.28 -17.37 15.08
C ALA A 136 -1.65 -18.84 15.16
N ASP A 137 -2.70 -19.20 15.92
CA ASP A 137 -3.12 -20.60 16.11
C ASP A 137 -3.67 -21.23 14.82
N PHE A 138 -4.13 -20.43 13.85
CA PHE A 138 -4.49 -20.90 12.52
C PHE A 138 -3.30 -21.56 11.78
N TYR A 139 -2.07 -21.18 12.13
CA TYR A 139 -0.84 -21.72 11.52
C TYR A 139 -0.33 -23.00 12.23
N GLY A 140 -1.12 -23.57 13.15
CA GLY A 140 -0.85 -24.88 13.75
C GLY A 140 0.51 -24.97 14.45
N GLU A 141 1.32 -25.95 14.09
CA GLU A 141 2.66 -26.15 14.66
C GLU A 141 3.60 -24.93 14.46
N TYR A 142 3.34 -24.10 13.45
CA TYR A 142 4.13 -22.90 13.15
C TYR A 142 3.63 -21.64 13.88
N ALA A 143 2.62 -21.74 14.74
CA ALA A 143 2.08 -20.60 15.51
C ALA A 143 3.16 -19.90 16.35
N GLY A 144 4.13 -20.66 16.90
CA GLY A 144 5.28 -20.12 17.62
C GLY A 144 6.18 -19.26 16.73
N ASN A 145 6.42 -19.68 15.50
CA ASN A 145 7.22 -18.93 14.52
C ASN A 145 6.54 -17.62 14.14
N VAL A 146 5.22 -17.66 13.91
CA VAL A 146 4.42 -16.47 13.58
C VAL A 146 4.52 -15.42 14.69
N ARG A 147 4.34 -15.82 15.96
CA ARG A 147 4.47 -14.92 17.11
C ARG A 147 5.88 -14.34 17.24
N ARG A 148 6.90 -15.20 17.12
CA ARG A 148 8.33 -14.80 17.15
C ARG A 148 8.66 -13.76 16.09
N TRP A 149 8.17 -13.95 14.86
CA TRP A 149 8.40 -13.01 13.77
C TRP A 149 7.67 -11.69 13.96
N TYR A 150 6.44 -11.72 14.49
CA TYR A 150 5.75 -10.48 14.85
C TYR A 150 6.50 -9.68 15.92
N GLU A 151 6.96 -10.33 16.98
CA GLU A 151 7.76 -9.68 18.03
C GLU A 151 9.03 -9.07 17.44
N LYS A 152 9.82 -9.86 16.70
CA LYS A 152 11.06 -9.40 16.08
C LYS A 152 10.82 -8.21 15.15
N VAL A 153 9.89 -8.34 14.20
CA VAL A 153 9.63 -7.29 13.20
C VAL A 153 9.08 -6.03 13.86
N THR A 154 8.23 -6.16 14.88
CA THR A 154 7.68 -5.03 15.63
C THR A 154 8.76 -4.32 16.43
N ASP A 155 9.60 -5.06 17.13
CA ASP A 155 10.61 -4.52 18.04
C ASP A 155 11.80 -3.90 17.29
N GLU A 156 12.09 -4.38 16.08
CA GLU A 156 13.14 -3.85 15.21
C GLU A 156 12.61 -2.87 14.15
N VAL A 157 11.28 -2.69 14.04
CA VAL A 157 10.63 -1.98 12.92
C VAL A 157 11.20 -2.48 11.58
N ALA A 158 11.36 -3.80 11.47
CA ALA A 158 12.05 -4.41 10.34
C ALA A 158 11.23 -4.15 9.07
N PHE A 159 11.91 -3.69 8.02
CA PHE A 159 11.30 -3.54 6.72
C PHE A 159 11.12 -4.93 6.10
N VAL A 160 9.88 -5.40 6.13
CA VAL A 160 9.44 -6.63 5.47
C VAL A 160 8.98 -6.33 4.05
N ASN A 161 9.57 -6.98 3.06
CA ASN A 161 9.02 -7.08 1.71
C ASN A 161 8.02 -8.26 1.64
N LEU A 162 7.08 -8.24 0.70
CA LEU A 162 6.17 -9.37 0.44
C LEU A 162 6.33 -9.85 -1.00
N SER A 163 6.65 -11.12 -1.17
CA SER A 163 6.82 -11.78 -2.47
C SER A 163 5.76 -12.85 -2.67
N LEU A 164 4.78 -12.58 -3.53
CA LEU A 164 3.63 -13.45 -3.78
C LEU A 164 3.47 -13.89 -5.23
N LEU A 165 3.75 -12.99 -6.17
CA LEU A 165 3.37 -13.19 -7.55
C LEU A 165 4.31 -14.19 -8.21
N ASN A 166 3.72 -15.17 -8.86
CA ASN A 166 4.46 -16.06 -9.73
C ASN A 166 4.98 -15.30 -10.97
N PRO A 167 6.08 -15.76 -11.58
CA PRO A 167 6.44 -15.37 -12.94
C PRO A 167 5.27 -15.55 -13.90
N ALA A 168 5.27 -14.77 -14.99
CA ALA A 168 4.29 -14.94 -16.05
C ALA A 168 4.50 -16.31 -16.72
N GLY A 169 3.78 -17.31 -16.21
CA GLY A 169 3.77 -18.65 -16.73
C GLY A 169 2.76 -18.85 -17.87
N ASP A 170 2.70 -20.07 -18.38
CA ASP A 170 1.65 -20.49 -19.30
C ASP A 170 0.31 -20.54 -18.56
N ARG A 171 -0.53 -19.53 -18.76
CA ARG A 171 -1.83 -19.39 -18.08
C ARG A 171 -2.83 -20.49 -18.40
N SER A 172 -2.54 -21.36 -19.39
CA SER A 172 -3.36 -22.54 -19.69
C SER A 172 -3.08 -23.72 -18.76
N LYS A 173 -2.00 -23.67 -17.97
CA LYS A 173 -1.53 -24.76 -17.12
C LYS A 173 -1.73 -24.47 -15.64
N ARG A 174 -1.79 -25.54 -14.85
CA ARG A 174 -1.82 -25.46 -13.39
C ARG A 174 -0.42 -25.25 -12.81
N PRO A 175 -0.29 -24.70 -11.58
CA PRO A 175 0.98 -24.60 -10.88
C PRO A 175 1.84 -25.87 -10.88
N ALA A 176 1.25 -27.05 -10.66
CA ALA A 176 1.99 -28.32 -10.66
C ALA A 176 2.70 -28.64 -11.99
N GLU A 177 2.18 -28.15 -13.10
CA GLU A 177 2.75 -28.34 -14.45
C GLU A 177 3.84 -27.30 -14.77
N GLN A 178 4.15 -26.40 -13.83
CA GLN A 178 5.06 -25.27 -13.99
C GLN A 178 6.14 -25.22 -12.89
N ARG A 179 6.56 -26.40 -12.39
CA ARG A 179 7.61 -26.55 -11.36
C ARG A 179 8.95 -25.94 -11.76
N ASP A 180 9.27 -25.86 -13.04
CA ASP A 180 10.50 -25.24 -13.54
C ASP A 180 10.54 -23.72 -13.35
N VAL A 181 9.38 -23.09 -13.11
CA VAL A 181 9.23 -21.63 -13.00
C VAL A 181 8.80 -21.20 -11.60
N TYR A 182 7.77 -21.83 -11.04
CA TYR A 182 7.15 -21.38 -9.78
C TYR A 182 7.94 -21.83 -8.55
N MET A 183 7.97 -20.96 -7.54
CA MET A 183 8.64 -21.25 -6.27
C MET A 183 7.94 -22.40 -5.55
N HIS A 184 8.70 -23.45 -5.24
CA HIS A 184 8.21 -24.64 -4.54
C HIS A 184 9.31 -25.28 -3.68
N VAL A 185 8.92 -26.16 -2.76
CA VAL A 185 9.87 -27.01 -2.02
C VAL A 185 10.42 -28.09 -2.95
N VAL A 186 11.73 -28.24 -2.97
CA VAL A 186 12.43 -29.30 -3.72
C VAL A 186 13.00 -30.39 -2.82
N LYS A 187 13.19 -30.09 -1.53
CA LYS A 187 13.72 -31.04 -0.55
C LYS A 187 13.31 -30.66 0.87
N GLU A 188 12.90 -31.65 1.64
CA GLU A 188 12.75 -31.57 3.09
C GLU A 188 14.03 -32.06 3.78
N ARG A 189 14.40 -31.43 4.89
CA ARG A 189 15.53 -31.77 5.75
C ARG A 189 15.08 -31.77 7.20
N GLU A 190 15.86 -32.41 8.07
CA GLU A 190 15.61 -32.39 9.52
C GLU A 190 15.62 -30.96 10.09
N ASP A 191 16.45 -30.08 9.53
CA ASP A 191 16.67 -28.70 9.99
C ASP A 191 15.92 -27.63 9.17
N GLY A 192 15.14 -28.00 8.16
CA GLY A 192 14.34 -27.06 7.37
C GLY A 192 13.94 -27.59 5.99
N ILE A 193 13.68 -26.67 5.07
CA ILE A 193 13.32 -26.98 3.68
C ILE A 193 14.30 -26.33 2.70
N VAL A 194 14.41 -26.88 1.50
CA VAL A 194 15.09 -26.24 0.37
C VAL A 194 14.04 -25.87 -0.67
N VAL A 195 14.05 -24.61 -1.11
CA VAL A 195 13.11 -24.08 -2.11
C VAL A 195 13.83 -23.64 -3.37
N ARG A 196 13.14 -23.77 -4.50
CA ARG A 196 13.63 -23.35 -5.82
C ARG A 196 12.51 -22.70 -6.63
N GLY A 197 12.87 -21.75 -7.49
CA GLY A 197 11.98 -21.12 -8.46
C GLY A 197 12.07 -19.61 -8.39
N ALA A 198 11.02 -18.90 -8.77
CA ALA A 198 11.01 -17.45 -8.72
C ALA A 198 9.68 -16.85 -8.24
N ARG A 199 9.75 -15.60 -7.78
CA ARG A 199 8.64 -14.69 -7.56
C ARG A 199 8.92 -13.39 -8.32
N MET A 200 7.88 -12.71 -8.75
CA MET A 200 7.99 -11.45 -9.48
C MET A 200 7.40 -10.28 -8.69
N ILE A 201 7.84 -9.07 -9.05
CA ILE A 201 7.33 -7.80 -8.51
C ILE A 201 7.44 -7.71 -6.99
N SER A 202 8.67 -7.88 -6.50
CA SER A 202 9.03 -7.68 -5.09
C SER A 202 9.36 -6.21 -4.86
N THR A 203 8.36 -5.34 -5.01
CA THR A 203 8.53 -3.88 -4.88
C THR A 203 9.15 -3.52 -3.53
N GLY A 204 10.22 -2.72 -3.56
CA GLY A 204 10.93 -2.27 -2.36
C GLY A 204 11.91 -3.29 -1.77
N ALA A 205 12.06 -4.47 -2.38
CA ALA A 205 12.98 -5.52 -1.91
C ALA A 205 14.44 -5.06 -1.78
N ALA A 206 14.89 -4.12 -2.62
CA ALA A 206 16.23 -3.55 -2.49
C ALA A 206 16.48 -2.95 -1.09
N PHE A 207 15.42 -2.47 -0.42
CA PHE A 207 15.47 -1.68 0.81
C PHE A 207 14.99 -2.45 2.05
N SER A 208 14.50 -3.68 1.91
CA SER A 208 14.01 -4.49 3.04
C SER A 208 15.16 -5.24 3.72
N GLN A 209 14.99 -5.60 5.00
CA GLN A 209 15.89 -6.55 5.70
C GLN A 209 15.45 -8.00 5.50
N VAL A 210 14.14 -8.23 5.36
CA VAL A 210 13.56 -9.57 5.18
C VAL A 210 12.45 -9.53 4.13
N THR A 211 12.19 -10.67 3.49
CA THR A 211 11.02 -10.88 2.65
C THR A 211 10.15 -11.98 3.26
N TYR A 212 8.84 -11.75 3.32
CA TYR A 212 7.87 -12.80 3.53
C TYR A 212 7.49 -13.37 2.16
N VAL A 213 7.71 -14.67 1.99
CA VAL A 213 7.40 -15.39 0.76
C VAL A 213 6.15 -16.21 1.00
N SER A 214 5.17 -16.03 0.13
CA SER A 214 4.01 -16.91 0.07
C SER A 214 3.46 -16.90 -1.35
N GLN A 215 2.21 -17.29 -1.57
CA GLN A 215 1.59 -17.32 -2.89
C GLN A 215 0.31 -16.51 -2.91
N TYR A 216 0.19 -15.64 -3.91
CA TYR A 216 -1.12 -15.11 -4.30
C TYR A 216 -1.76 -16.13 -5.25
N ILE A 217 -2.96 -16.58 -4.93
CA ILE A 217 -3.65 -17.60 -5.71
C ILE A 217 -4.93 -16.97 -6.28
N PRO A 218 -5.16 -16.99 -7.60
CA PRO A 218 -6.44 -16.62 -8.19
C PRO A 218 -7.60 -17.48 -7.68
N ALA A 219 -8.84 -17.11 -8.03
CA ALA A 219 -10.11 -17.62 -7.47
C ALA A 219 -10.28 -19.16 -7.35
N GLY A 220 -9.43 -19.98 -7.96
CA GLY A 220 -9.46 -21.45 -7.84
C GLY A 220 -8.69 -22.04 -6.65
N GLY A 221 -7.86 -21.27 -5.95
CA GLY A 221 -7.01 -21.78 -4.86
C GLY A 221 -5.94 -22.79 -5.32
N LEU A 222 -5.04 -23.17 -4.41
CA LEU A 222 -4.18 -24.33 -4.61
C LEU A 222 -4.97 -25.59 -4.26
N ALA A 223 -4.88 -26.62 -5.10
CA ALA A 223 -5.40 -27.94 -4.77
C ALA A 223 -4.42 -28.72 -3.88
N ASP A 224 -4.90 -29.79 -3.25
CA ASP A 224 -4.10 -30.60 -2.32
C ASP A 224 -2.90 -31.28 -3.00
N ASP A 225 -3.01 -31.61 -4.30
CA ASP A 225 -1.91 -32.14 -5.11
C ASP A 225 -0.86 -31.09 -5.50
N GLU A 226 -1.08 -29.83 -5.13
CA GLU A 226 -0.18 -28.69 -5.32
C GLU A 226 0.49 -28.25 -4.00
N ALA A 227 0.51 -29.12 -2.99
CA ALA A 227 1.04 -28.82 -1.66
C ALA A 227 2.49 -28.31 -1.65
N ASP A 228 3.35 -28.74 -2.58
CA ASP A 228 4.75 -28.27 -2.66
C ASP A 228 4.88 -26.76 -2.94
N PHE A 229 3.82 -26.12 -3.46
CA PHE A 229 3.76 -24.67 -3.70
C PHE A 229 3.10 -23.91 -2.53
N ALA A 230 2.42 -24.63 -1.63
CA ALA A 230 1.67 -24.05 -0.53
C ALA A 230 2.60 -23.75 0.66
N LEU A 231 3.38 -22.68 0.49
CA LEU A 231 4.42 -22.26 1.43
C LEU A 231 4.15 -20.84 1.98
N GLY A 232 4.56 -20.63 3.23
CA GLY A 232 4.67 -19.34 3.89
C GLY A 232 5.94 -19.34 4.74
N PHE A 233 6.83 -18.37 4.54
CA PHE A 233 8.04 -18.26 5.34
C PHE A 233 8.68 -16.86 5.24
N PHE A 234 9.47 -16.51 6.25
CA PHE A 234 10.34 -15.34 6.23
C PHE A 234 11.76 -15.71 5.77
N LEU A 235 12.41 -14.79 5.07
CA LEU A 235 13.77 -15.00 4.58
C LEU A 235 14.58 -13.69 4.64
N PRO A 236 15.80 -13.69 5.19
CA PRO A 236 16.73 -12.57 5.05
C PRO A 236 17.05 -12.29 3.59
N MET A 237 17.24 -11.01 3.23
CA MET A 237 17.55 -10.64 1.83
C MET A 237 18.91 -11.16 1.35
N ASN A 238 19.81 -11.51 2.27
CA ASN A 238 21.14 -12.05 1.99
C ASN A 238 21.23 -13.58 2.15
N ALA A 239 20.10 -14.29 2.23
CA ALA A 239 20.13 -15.75 2.35
C ALA A 239 20.85 -16.39 1.13
N PRO A 240 21.77 -17.36 1.33
CA PRO A 240 22.48 -18.00 0.23
C PRO A 240 21.51 -18.59 -0.81
N GLY A 241 21.80 -18.35 -2.09
CA GLY A 241 20.96 -18.76 -3.21
C GLY A 241 19.88 -17.75 -3.61
N VAL A 242 19.59 -16.74 -2.78
CA VAL A 242 18.68 -15.65 -3.13
C VAL A 242 19.35 -14.68 -4.08
N LYS A 243 18.66 -14.34 -5.17
CA LYS A 243 19.10 -13.32 -6.14
C LYS A 243 17.94 -12.41 -6.50
N PHE A 244 18.19 -11.10 -6.54
CA PHE A 244 17.21 -10.14 -7.03
C PHE A 244 17.61 -9.59 -8.39
N ILE A 245 16.64 -9.40 -9.28
CA ILE A 245 16.87 -8.88 -10.63
C ILE A 245 15.96 -7.68 -10.85
N GLY A 246 16.55 -6.50 -11.05
CA GLY A 246 15.80 -5.25 -11.16
C GLY A 246 15.36 -4.91 -12.58
N ARG A 247 14.22 -4.19 -12.67
CA ARG A 247 13.88 -3.39 -13.85
C ARG A 247 14.84 -2.19 -14.00
N GLY A 248 14.70 -1.44 -15.10
CA GLY A 248 15.36 -0.13 -15.26
C GLY A 248 15.07 0.80 -14.07
N SER A 249 16.10 1.51 -13.59
CA SER A 249 16.01 2.41 -12.43
C SER A 249 15.77 3.84 -12.89
N TYR A 250 14.65 4.40 -12.43
CA TYR A 250 14.28 5.79 -12.70
C TYR A 250 15.15 6.74 -11.89
N GLU A 251 15.61 6.34 -10.70
CA GLU A 251 16.59 7.10 -9.93
C GLU A 251 17.92 7.21 -10.68
N SER A 252 18.45 6.10 -11.19
CA SER A 252 19.69 6.11 -11.96
C SER A 252 19.52 6.90 -13.26
N LEU A 253 18.39 6.76 -13.95
CA LEU A 253 18.11 7.51 -15.17
C LEU A 253 18.10 9.01 -14.88
N ALA A 254 17.34 9.45 -13.87
CA ALA A 254 17.27 10.85 -13.45
C ALA A 254 18.65 11.44 -13.14
N LYS A 255 19.56 10.66 -12.52
CA LYS A 255 20.96 11.07 -12.27
C LYS A 255 21.80 11.17 -13.54
N LYS A 256 21.60 10.25 -14.50
CA LYS A 256 22.35 10.23 -15.77
C LYS A 256 21.94 11.37 -16.70
N VAL A 257 20.63 11.65 -16.81
CA VAL A 257 20.10 12.57 -17.83
C VAL A 257 19.65 13.94 -17.28
N GLY A 258 19.62 14.13 -15.96
CA GLY A 258 19.07 15.36 -15.38
C GLY A 258 19.59 15.68 -13.99
N SER A 259 18.72 16.29 -13.20
CA SER A 259 19.01 16.72 -11.83
C SER A 259 17.75 16.61 -10.95
N PRO A 260 17.86 16.78 -9.62
CA PRO A 260 16.69 16.83 -8.74
C PRO A 260 15.70 17.96 -9.07
N PHE A 261 16.12 19.01 -9.80
CA PHE A 261 15.21 20.04 -10.29
C PHE A 261 14.37 19.53 -11.48
N ASP A 262 14.96 18.68 -12.32
CA ASP A 262 14.32 18.15 -13.53
C ASP A 262 13.46 16.91 -13.25
N TYR A 263 13.86 16.12 -12.24
CA TYR A 263 13.27 14.84 -11.85
C TYR A 263 13.11 14.74 -10.31
N PRO A 264 12.26 15.58 -9.70
CA PRO A 264 12.21 15.74 -8.24
C PRO A 264 11.62 14.55 -7.49
N LEU A 265 10.87 13.65 -8.13
CA LEU A 265 10.24 12.48 -7.49
C LEU A 265 11.04 11.21 -7.81
N SER A 266 11.26 10.93 -9.09
CA SER A 266 11.96 9.73 -9.56
C SER A 266 13.40 9.64 -9.04
N SER A 267 14.06 10.77 -8.80
CA SER A 267 15.42 10.79 -8.23
C SER A 267 15.52 10.40 -6.75
N ARG A 268 14.41 10.22 -6.03
CA ARG A 268 14.43 9.92 -4.58
C ARG A 268 13.31 9.01 -4.05
N PHE A 269 12.33 8.65 -4.87
CA PHE A 269 11.19 7.81 -4.48
C PHE A 269 10.97 6.63 -5.43
N ASP A 270 12.01 6.21 -6.15
CA ASP A 270 11.94 5.03 -7.01
C ASP A 270 11.98 3.74 -6.18
N GLU A 271 10.84 3.07 -6.06
CA GLU A 271 10.72 1.73 -5.49
C GLU A 271 10.95 0.70 -6.60
N SER A 272 12.16 0.17 -6.71
CA SER A 272 12.45 -0.84 -7.73
C SER A 272 11.59 -2.09 -7.55
N ASP A 273 11.05 -2.58 -8.66
CA ASP A 273 10.19 -3.76 -8.74
C ASP A 273 11.09 -4.95 -9.13
N LEU A 274 11.59 -5.70 -8.15
CA LEU A 274 12.58 -6.75 -8.36
C LEU A 274 11.92 -8.11 -8.60
N GLY A 275 12.43 -8.87 -9.57
CA GLY A 275 12.29 -10.33 -9.58
C GLY A 275 13.12 -10.94 -8.44
N LEU A 276 12.60 -11.99 -7.81
CA LEU A 276 13.25 -12.73 -6.74
C LEU A 276 13.44 -14.18 -7.21
N VAL A 277 14.68 -14.63 -7.28
CA VAL A 277 15.06 -15.98 -7.67
C VAL A 277 15.56 -16.74 -6.44
N PHE A 278 15.08 -17.97 -6.31
CA PHE A 278 15.50 -18.95 -5.31
C PHE A 278 16.30 -20.05 -6.03
N ASP A 279 17.61 -20.04 -5.82
CA ASP A 279 18.54 -21.03 -6.34
C ASP A 279 18.96 -21.97 -5.20
N ASP A 280 18.16 -23.01 -4.97
CA ASP A 280 18.32 -23.98 -3.87
C ASP A 280 18.54 -23.32 -2.50
N VAL A 281 17.60 -22.45 -2.14
CA VAL A 281 17.65 -21.68 -0.91
C VAL A 281 17.20 -22.55 0.27
N PHE A 282 18.04 -22.65 1.29
CA PHE A 282 17.68 -23.29 2.56
C PHE A 282 16.85 -22.34 3.45
N VAL A 283 15.73 -22.83 3.95
CA VAL A 283 14.83 -22.13 4.87
C VAL A 283 14.72 -22.96 6.15
N PRO A 284 15.26 -22.48 7.29
CA PRO A 284 15.14 -23.16 8.57
C PRO A 284 13.69 -23.30 9.03
N TRP A 285 13.37 -24.35 9.78
CA TRP A 285 11.99 -24.57 10.28
C TRP A 285 11.47 -23.40 11.13
N GLU A 286 12.32 -22.67 11.84
CA GLU A 286 11.91 -21.51 12.65
C GLU A 286 11.41 -20.33 11.81
N ASN A 287 11.69 -20.33 10.50
CA ASN A 287 11.27 -19.30 9.58
C ASN A 287 9.99 -19.64 8.81
N VAL A 288 9.54 -20.89 8.89
CA VAL A 288 8.34 -21.38 8.23
C VAL A 288 7.09 -20.98 9.02
N THR A 289 6.10 -20.43 8.33
CA THR A 289 4.76 -20.11 8.86
C THR A 289 3.69 -21.01 8.25
N ALA A 290 3.92 -21.55 7.05
CA ALA A 290 3.07 -22.57 6.42
C ALA A 290 3.92 -23.49 5.56
N TYR A 291 3.76 -24.80 5.72
CA TYR A 291 4.42 -25.82 4.91
C TYR A 291 3.40 -26.80 4.40
N ARG A 292 3.32 -26.97 3.08
CA ARG A 292 2.37 -27.88 2.42
C ARG A 292 0.93 -27.71 2.91
N SER A 293 0.54 -26.46 3.17
CA SER A 293 -0.79 -26.10 3.70
C SER A 293 -1.51 -25.17 2.73
N PRO A 294 -2.27 -25.72 1.75
CA PRO A 294 -3.13 -24.92 0.89
C PRO A 294 -4.12 -24.07 1.69
N GLU A 295 -4.65 -24.58 2.81
CA GLU A 295 -5.53 -23.84 3.70
C GLU A 295 -4.87 -22.56 4.24
N ALA A 296 -3.65 -22.65 4.77
CA ALA A 296 -2.96 -21.50 5.34
C ALA A 296 -2.63 -20.43 4.27
N VAL A 297 -2.21 -20.86 3.08
CA VAL A 297 -1.87 -19.95 1.97
C VAL A 297 -3.14 -19.31 1.38
N ASN A 298 -4.21 -20.08 1.15
CA ASN A 298 -5.49 -19.56 0.68
C ASN A 298 -6.11 -18.57 1.69
N GLY A 299 -5.91 -18.81 2.99
CA GLY A 299 -6.42 -17.97 4.07
C GLY A 299 -5.64 -16.67 4.32
N LEU A 300 -4.49 -16.45 3.68
CA LEU A 300 -3.57 -15.36 4.00
C LEU A 300 -4.23 -13.97 3.98
N PHE A 301 -5.12 -13.72 3.02
CA PHE A 301 -5.76 -12.41 2.84
C PHE A 301 -7.03 -12.23 3.68
N SER A 302 -7.87 -13.25 3.76
CA SER A 302 -9.22 -13.15 4.35
C SER A 302 -9.20 -13.02 5.88
N ARG A 303 -8.07 -13.34 6.53
CA ARG A 303 -7.91 -13.40 7.99
C ARG A 303 -7.24 -12.15 8.57
N GLY A 304 -7.69 -10.98 8.14
CA GLY A 304 -7.27 -9.67 8.68
C GLY A 304 -6.26 -8.91 7.83
N PHE A 305 -5.43 -9.60 7.03
CA PHE A 305 -4.41 -8.93 6.23
C PHE A 305 -5.05 -8.02 5.17
N ALA A 306 -6.12 -8.47 4.50
CA ALA A 306 -6.84 -7.68 3.50
C ALA A 306 -7.37 -6.35 4.06
N GLN A 307 -7.98 -6.41 5.24
CA GLN A 307 -8.53 -5.25 5.94
C GLN A 307 -7.43 -4.25 6.29
N ARG A 308 -6.31 -4.73 6.82
CA ARG A 308 -5.22 -3.85 7.26
C ARG A 308 -4.40 -3.27 6.10
N PHE A 309 -4.09 -4.06 5.07
CA PHE A 309 -3.30 -3.54 3.95
C PHE A 309 -4.11 -2.52 3.14
N THR A 310 -5.41 -2.73 2.96
CA THR A 310 -6.28 -1.79 2.25
C THR A 310 -6.45 -0.51 3.05
N PHE A 311 -6.56 -0.59 4.37
CA PHE A 311 -6.56 0.57 5.27
C PHE A 311 -5.29 1.40 5.13
N HIS A 312 -4.10 0.80 5.22
CA HIS A 312 -2.83 1.50 5.00
C HIS A 312 -2.78 2.17 3.63
N ALA A 313 -3.11 1.41 2.60
CA ALA A 313 -3.02 1.88 1.23
C ALA A 313 -3.99 3.02 0.94
N ALA A 314 -5.20 2.98 1.49
CA ALA A 314 -6.20 4.02 1.36
C ALA A 314 -5.75 5.32 2.05
N VAL A 315 -5.10 5.26 3.21
CA VAL A 315 -4.50 6.44 3.86
C VAL A 315 -3.40 7.04 2.98
N ARG A 316 -2.49 6.22 2.46
CA ARG A 316 -1.41 6.69 1.57
C ARG A 316 -1.96 7.25 0.25
N THR A 317 -2.98 6.63 -0.35
CA THR A 317 -3.69 7.18 -1.52
C THR A 317 -4.29 8.55 -1.19
N ALA A 318 -4.91 8.71 -0.04
CA ALA A 318 -5.51 9.99 0.38
C ALA A 318 -4.45 11.09 0.53
N VAL A 319 -3.29 10.79 1.14
CA VAL A 319 -2.16 11.73 1.24
C VAL A 319 -1.57 12.06 -0.13
N LYS A 320 -1.46 11.09 -1.04
CA LYS A 320 -1.03 11.36 -2.42
C LYS A 320 -2.01 12.31 -3.11
N LEU A 321 -3.31 12.14 -2.92
CA LEU A 321 -4.33 13.03 -3.47
C LEU A 321 -4.28 14.43 -2.84
N ASP A 322 -3.96 14.57 -1.56
CA ASP A 322 -3.70 15.88 -0.95
C ASP A 322 -2.59 16.63 -1.71
N PHE A 323 -1.48 15.94 -1.98
CA PHE A 323 -0.36 16.50 -2.74
C PHE A 323 -0.76 16.84 -4.18
N ILE A 324 -1.46 15.96 -4.87
CA ILE A 324 -1.92 16.17 -6.24
C ILE A 324 -2.91 17.35 -6.32
N CYS A 325 -3.86 17.48 -5.39
CA CYS A 325 -4.74 18.64 -5.31
C CYS A 325 -3.93 19.93 -5.11
N GLY A 326 -2.94 19.92 -4.21
CA GLY A 326 -2.04 21.06 -3.99
C GLY A 326 -1.25 21.45 -5.24
N LEU A 327 -0.78 20.47 -6.02
CA LEU A 327 -0.11 20.73 -7.30
C LEU A 327 -1.05 21.41 -8.31
N LEU A 328 -2.31 20.95 -8.42
CA LEU A 328 -3.27 21.51 -9.35
C LEU A 328 -3.66 22.94 -8.99
N LEU A 329 -3.91 23.20 -7.70
CA LEU A 329 -4.19 24.54 -7.18
C LEU A 329 -3.03 25.49 -7.48
N LYS A 330 -1.80 25.10 -7.12
CA LYS A 330 -0.61 25.90 -7.45
C LYS A 330 -0.46 26.15 -8.95
N ALA A 331 -0.67 25.14 -9.78
CA ALA A 331 -0.48 25.27 -11.22
C ALA A 331 -1.52 26.22 -11.85
N THR A 332 -2.78 26.11 -11.44
CA THR A 332 -3.87 26.96 -11.93
C THR A 332 -3.73 28.41 -11.47
N GLU A 333 -3.34 28.66 -10.22
CA GLU A 333 -3.08 30.00 -9.70
C GLU A 333 -1.89 30.67 -10.39
N MET A 334 -0.79 29.92 -10.54
CA MET A 334 0.45 30.39 -11.14
C MET A 334 0.23 30.82 -12.60
N GLN A 335 -0.57 30.06 -13.35
CA GLN A 335 -0.92 30.35 -14.74
C GLN A 335 -2.12 31.32 -14.89
N GLY A 336 -2.67 31.85 -13.79
CA GLY A 336 -3.80 32.78 -13.85
C GLY A 336 -5.12 32.16 -14.31
N MET A 337 -5.26 30.84 -14.24
CA MET A 337 -6.43 30.09 -14.74
C MET A 337 -7.47 29.80 -13.65
N SER A 338 -7.16 30.04 -12.37
CA SER A 338 -8.03 29.69 -11.24
C SER A 338 -9.38 30.42 -11.20
N GLY A 339 -9.53 31.52 -11.95
CA GLY A 339 -10.79 32.25 -12.09
C GLY A 339 -11.75 31.67 -13.14
N PHE A 340 -11.30 30.74 -13.99
CA PHE A 340 -12.15 30.20 -15.05
C PHE A 340 -13.07 29.10 -14.53
N ARG A 341 -14.39 29.23 -14.77
CA ARG A 341 -15.42 28.28 -14.30
C ARG A 341 -15.11 26.83 -14.68
N GLY A 342 -14.68 26.57 -15.91
CA GLY A 342 -14.34 25.21 -16.36
C GLY A 342 -13.12 24.61 -15.65
N VAL A 343 -12.16 25.43 -15.23
CA VAL A 343 -11.01 25.02 -14.43
C VAL A 343 -11.46 24.74 -12.99
N GLN A 344 -12.26 25.63 -12.40
CA GLN A 344 -12.81 25.45 -11.05
C GLN A 344 -13.64 24.17 -10.91
N ALA A 345 -14.45 23.82 -11.92
CA ALA A 345 -15.21 22.58 -11.93
C ALA A 345 -14.31 21.34 -11.86
N GLN A 346 -13.25 21.29 -12.66
CA GLN A 346 -12.31 20.17 -12.66
C GLN A 346 -11.43 20.12 -11.39
N VAL A 347 -11.04 21.27 -10.83
CA VAL A 347 -10.40 21.35 -9.51
C VAL A 347 -11.33 20.79 -8.44
N GLY A 348 -12.61 21.19 -8.45
CA GLY A 348 -13.63 20.70 -7.53
C GLY A 348 -13.87 19.20 -7.65
N GLU A 349 -13.88 18.66 -8.86
CA GLU A 349 -13.98 17.21 -9.11
C GLU A 349 -12.83 16.44 -8.44
N LEU A 350 -11.60 16.89 -8.62
CA LEU A 350 -10.43 16.25 -8.02
C LEU A 350 -10.43 16.36 -6.49
N ILE A 351 -10.82 17.51 -5.93
CA ILE A 351 -10.98 17.69 -4.48
C ILE A 351 -12.09 16.77 -3.94
N GLY A 352 -13.18 16.60 -4.68
CA GLY A 352 -14.27 15.68 -4.34
C GLY A 352 -13.80 14.23 -4.27
N LEU A 353 -13.04 13.77 -5.27
CA LEU A 353 -12.43 12.43 -5.26
C LEU A 353 -11.50 12.26 -4.05
N ARG A 354 -10.67 13.27 -3.75
CA ARG A 354 -9.82 13.30 -2.54
C ARG A 354 -10.65 13.17 -1.26
N HIS A 355 -11.77 13.89 -1.13
CA HIS A 355 -12.67 13.77 0.01
C HIS A 355 -13.27 12.37 0.12
N GLY A 356 -13.64 11.76 -1.01
CA GLY A 356 -14.13 10.37 -1.05
C GLY A 356 -13.15 9.39 -0.41
N ILE A 357 -11.86 9.45 -0.74
CA ILE A 357 -10.87 8.53 -0.17
C ILE A 357 -10.66 8.77 1.34
N TRP A 358 -10.60 10.02 1.80
CA TRP A 358 -10.55 10.31 3.24
C TRP A 358 -11.83 9.87 3.97
N GLY A 359 -12.99 9.99 3.32
CA GLY A 359 -14.27 9.48 3.81
C GLY A 359 -14.27 7.96 3.96
N LEU A 360 -13.75 7.22 2.98
CA LEU A 360 -13.57 5.76 3.09
C LEU A 360 -12.68 5.38 4.27
N ASN A 361 -11.54 6.07 4.47
CA ASN A 361 -10.67 5.83 5.62
C ASN A 361 -11.39 6.07 6.96
N ALA A 362 -12.23 7.11 7.06
CA ALA A 362 -13.03 7.37 8.26
C ALA A 362 -14.07 6.27 8.47
N GLY A 363 -14.78 5.84 7.42
CA GLY A 363 -15.74 4.74 7.45
C GLY A 363 -15.10 3.40 7.86
N MET A 364 -13.89 3.13 7.36
CA MET A 364 -13.10 1.95 7.76
C MET A 364 -12.90 1.86 9.27
N ILE A 365 -12.77 2.99 9.97
CA ILE A 365 -12.58 3.05 11.43
C ILE A 365 -13.94 3.08 12.15
N ALA A 366 -14.89 3.87 11.64
CA ALA A 366 -16.20 4.03 12.24
C ALA A 366 -16.96 2.71 12.32
N ASP A 367 -16.91 1.89 11.28
CA ASP A 367 -17.59 0.60 11.18
C ASP A 367 -16.61 -0.58 11.30
N ALA A 368 -15.51 -0.36 12.01
CA ALA A 368 -14.56 -1.40 12.35
C ALA A 368 -15.25 -2.54 13.12
N HIS A 369 -14.83 -3.77 12.86
CA HIS A 369 -15.46 -4.98 13.41
C HIS A 369 -14.42 -5.88 14.07
N PRO A 370 -14.83 -6.74 15.03
CA PRO A 370 -13.94 -7.75 15.59
C PRO A 370 -13.38 -8.67 14.50
N GLY A 371 -12.13 -9.05 14.64
CA GLY A 371 -11.42 -10.06 13.85
C GLY A 371 -10.92 -11.20 14.71
N PRO A 372 -10.07 -12.08 14.14
CA PRO A 372 -9.40 -13.13 14.91
C PRO A 372 -8.63 -12.57 16.12
N GLY A 373 -8.53 -13.36 17.19
CA GLY A 373 -7.81 -12.96 18.41
C GLY A 373 -8.47 -11.83 19.22
N GLY A 374 -9.68 -11.40 18.87
CA GLY A 374 -10.38 -10.31 19.55
C GLY A 374 -9.93 -8.91 19.12
N TYR A 375 -9.04 -8.82 18.14
CA TYR A 375 -8.55 -7.54 17.61
C TYR A 375 -9.58 -6.85 16.73
N LEU A 376 -9.55 -5.52 16.71
CA LEU A 376 -10.42 -4.71 15.88
C LEU A 376 -9.81 -4.52 14.49
N LEU A 377 -10.56 -4.91 13.46
CA LEU A 377 -10.17 -4.77 12.06
C LEU A 377 -10.88 -3.57 11.41
N PRO A 378 -10.18 -2.81 10.55
CA PRO A 378 -10.83 -1.84 9.67
C PRO A 378 -11.91 -2.52 8.83
N ASN A 379 -13.02 -1.82 8.58
CA ASN A 379 -14.14 -2.36 7.83
C ASN A 379 -13.73 -2.81 6.42
N THR A 380 -14.17 -4.01 6.04
CA THR A 380 -13.75 -4.66 4.81
C THR A 380 -14.40 -4.01 3.58
N GLU A 381 -15.67 -3.65 3.68
CA GLU A 381 -16.51 -3.15 2.59
C GLU A 381 -15.97 -1.82 2.04
N TYR A 382 -15.59 -0.89 2.92
CA TYR A 382 -14.94 0.36 2.51
C TYR A 382 -13.55 0.12 1.91
N GLY A 383 -12.80 -0.86 2.43
CA GLY A 383 -11.51 -1.29 1.88
C GLY A 383 -11.64 -1.84 0.46
N MET A 384 -12.68 -2.64 0.20
CA MET A 384 -13.00 -3.17 -1.13
C MET A 384 -13.45 -2.06 -2.08
N GLN A 385 -14.26 -1.10 -1.62
CA GLN A 385 -14.62 0.05 -2.44
C GLN A 385 -13.40 0.88 -2.84
N TRP A 386 -12.45 1.11 -1.92
CA TRP A 386 -11.18 1.75 -2.26
C TRP A 386 -10.44 0.99 -3.37
N ARG A 387 -10.35 -0.36 -3.29
CA ARG A 387 -9.73 -1.20 -4.34
C ARG A 387 -10.43 -1.11 -5.70
N GLN A 388 -11.72 -0.76 -5.75
CA GLN A 388 -12.37 -0.55 -7.04
C GLN A 388 -11.99 0.77 -7.70
N ILE A 389 -11.92 1.84 -6.90
CA ILE A 389 -11.87 3.21 -7.45
C ILE A 389 -10.49 3.84 -7.45
N TYR A 390 -9.50 3.32 -6.70
CA TYR A 390 -8.20 3.99 -6.52
C TYR A 390 -7.46 4.23 -7.85
N GLY A 391 -7.45 3.24 -8.75
CA GLY A 391 -6.79 3.36 -10.06
C GLY A 391 -7.50 4.29 -11.02
N GLU A 392 -8.83 4.25 -11.04
CA GLU A 392 -9.64 5.19 -11.83
C GLU A 392 -9.48 6.62 -11.30
N THR A 393 -9.39 6.79 -9.99
CA THR A 393 -9.15 8.09 -9.34
C THR A 393 -7.78 8.66 -9.76
N PHE A 394 -6.72 7.86 -9.77
CA PHE A 394 -5.40 8.33 -10.23
C PHE A 394 -5.40 8.67 -11.72
N THR A 395 -6.04 7.84 -12.54
CA THR A 395 -6.19 8.07 -13.99
C THR A 395 -6.98 9.35 -14.25
N LYS A 396 -8.07 9.58 -13.51
CA LYS A 396 -8.89 10.77 -13.60
C LYS A 396 -8.12 12.02 -13.18
N ALA A 397 -7.32 11.93 -12.12
CA ALA A 397 -6.42 13.01 -11.72
C ALA A 397 -5.48 13.38 -12.87
N ARG A 398 -4.80 12.40 -13.48
CA ARG A 398 -3.93 12.63 -14.65
C ARG A 398 -4.68 13.33 -15.79
N THR A 399 -5.87 12.87 -16.14
CA THR A 399 -6.72 13.47 -17.19
C THR A 399 -7.05 14.94 -16.87
N VAL A 400 -7.38 15.27 -15.62
CA VAL A 400 -7.63 16.66 -15.20
C VAL A 400 -6.41 17.56 -15.44
N PHE A 401 -5.21 17.08 -15.11
CA PHE A 401 -3.97 17.83 -15.39
C PHE A 401 -3.72 18.01 -16.88
N LEU A 402 -3.94 16.97 -17.69
CA LEU A 402 -3.78 17.05 -19.15
C LEU A 402 -4.77 18.05 -19.77
N ASN A 403 -6.03 18.05 -19.32
CA ASN A 403 -7.05 18.97 -19.79
C ASN A 403 -6.76 20.43 -19.42
N ILE A 404 -6.32 20.68 -18.18
CA ILE A 404 -6.08 22.05 -17.70
C ILE A 404 -4.75 22.61 -18.23
N LEU A 405 -3.67 21.82 -18.22
CA LEU A 405 -2.33 22.33 -18.57
C LEU A 405 -2.05 22.24 -20.07
N ALA A 406 -2.67 21.31 -20.80
CA ALA A 406 -2.52 21.16 -22.25
C ALA A 406 -1.07 21.32 -22.72
N GLY A 407 -0.80 22.21 -23.68
CA GLY A 407 0.55 22.46 -24.20
C GLY A 407 1.53 23.04 -23.17
N SER A 408 1.06 23.68 -22.09
CA SER A 408 1.95 24.16 -21.01
C SER A 408 2.70 23.01 -20.34
N PHE A 409 2.18 21.79 -20.42
CA PHE A 409 2.76 20.60 -19.80
C PHE A 409 4.13 20.23 -20.39
N ILE A 410 4.35 20.54 -21.67
CA ILE A 410 5.60 20.27 -22.39
C ILE A 410 6.46 21.52 -22.62
N GLN A 411 5.94 22.71 -22.30
CA GLN A 411 6.68 23.98 -22.39
C GLN A 411 7.62 24.16 -21.18
N ILE A 412 8.65 23.33 -21.15
CA ILE A 412 9.70 23.27 -20.13
C ILE A 412 11.08 23.22 -20.81
N PRO A 413 12.07 24.01 -20.34
CA PRO A 413 13.43 23.96 -20.88
C PRO A 413 14.08 22.62 -20.54
N SER A 414 15.13 22.24 -21.26
CA SER A 414 15.71 20.89 -21.21
C SER A 414 16.23 20.48 -19.83
N SER A 415 16.87 21.40 -19.11
CA SER A 415 17.49 21.11 -17.82
C SER A 415 17.66 22.34 -16.93
N ALA A 416 17.92 22.10 -15.65
CA ALA A 416 18.37 23.15 -14.72
C ALA A 416 19.65 23.88 -15.18
N LYS A 417 20.45 23.30 -16.08
CA LYS A 417 21.65 23.96 -16.63
C LYS A 417 21.27 25.13 -17.55
N ASP A 418 20.10 25.09 -18.17
CA ASP A 418 19.64 26.16 -19.06
C ASP A 418 19.45 27.47 -18.27
N PHE A 419 18.87 27.38 -17.07
CA PHE A 419 18.74 28.50 -16.14
C PHE A 419 20.07 29.01 -15.57
N LYS A 420 21.15 28.25 -15.70
CA LYS A 420 22.50 28.65 -15.26
C LYS A 420 23.34 29.22 -16.39
N ASN A 421 22.88 29.09 -17.64
CA ASN A 421 23.59 29.62 -18.78
C ASN A 421 23.25 31.11 -18.98
N PRO A 422 24.21 32.03 -18.81
CA PRO A 422 23.96 33.46 -18.89
C PRO A 422 23.49 33.92 -20.27
N VAL A 423 23.82 33.19 -21.35
CA VAL A 423 23.42 33.52 -22.72
C VAL A 423 21.91 33.36 -22.92
N ILE A 424 21.31 32.32 -22.32
CA ILE A 424 19.88 32.02 -22.51
C ILE A 424 19.00 32.36 -21.31
N ARG A 425 19.58 32.68 -20.14
CA ARG A 425 18.83 33.00 -18.91
C ARG A 425 17.77 34.08 -19.15
N GLY A 426 18.14 35.18 -19.82
CA GLY A 426 17.21 36.28 -20.10
C GLY A 426 15.99 35.85 -20.90
N TYR A 427 16.17 34.95 -21.88
CA TYR A 427 15.06 34.39 -22.66
C TYR A 427 14.14 33.52 -21.80
N LEU A 428 14.71 32.70 -20.90
CA LEU A 428 13.90 31.89 -19.98
C LEU A 428 13.09 32.77 -19.03
N ASP A 429 13.71 33.80 -18.44
CA ASP A 429 13.01 34.72 -17.55
C ASP A 429 11.88 35.48 -18.24
N GLN A 430 12.04 35.79 -19.53
CA GLN A 430 11.03 36.48 -20.32
C GLN A 430 9.90 35.56 -20.78
N TYR A 431 10.21 34.40 -21.35
CA TYR A 431 9.27 33.56 -22.09
C TYR A 431 8.77 32.32 -21.32
N TRP A 432 9.46 31.89 -20.27
CA TRP A 432 9.06 30.74 -19.44
C TRP A 432 8.43 31.14 -18.09
N LYS A 433 8.23 32.43 -17.83
CA LYS A 433 7.52 32.91 -16.62
C LYS A 433 6.04 32.55 -16.65
N ALA A 434 5.44 32.49 -15.47
CA ALA A 434 3.98 32.37 -15.34
C ALA A 434 3.32 33.74 -15.19
N SER A 435 1.99 33.78 -15.20
CA SER A 435 1.24 34.99 -14.84
C SER A 435 1.54 35.46 -13.41
N LYS A 436 1.84 34.53 -12.50
CA LYS A 436 2.27 34.81 -11.13
C LYS A 436 3.51 33.99 -10.79
N GLY A 437 4.65 34.66 -10.60
CA GLY A 437 5.93 34.04 -10.22
C GLY A 437 6.95 34.02 -11.36
N THR A 438 8.16 33.60 -11.02
CA THR A 438 9.32 33.54 -11.91
C THR A 438 9.27 32.33 -12.85
N ALA A 439 10.09 32.36 -13.91
CA ALA A 439 10.27 31.21 -14.80
C ALA A 439 10.80 29.97 -14.06
N GLU A 440 11.70 30.17 -13.10
CA GLU A 440 12.25 29.07 -12.29
C GLU A 440 11.17 28.41 -11.43
N GLU A 441 10.33 29.19 -10.74
CA GLU A 441 9.22 28.65 -9.94
C GLU A 441 8.20 27.90 -10.80
N ARG A 442 7.86 28.45 -11.98
CA ARG A 442 6.96 27.78 -12.93
C ARG A 442 7.53 26.45 -13.40
N VAL A 443 8.76 26.44 -13.90
CA VAL A 443 9.37 25.22 -14.41
C VAL A 443 9.54 24.19 -13.29
N LYS A 444 9.94 24.61 -12.08
CA LYS A 444 10.06 23.71 -10.93
C LYS A 444 8.74 23.01 -10.60
N LEU A 445 7.62 23.73 -10.61
CA LEU A 445 6.29 23.13 -10.41
C LEU A 445 5.92 22.18 -11.55
N MET A 446 6.10 22.60 -12.81
CA MET A 446 5.80 21.77 -13.97
C MET A 446 6.64 20.48 -13.99
N ARG A 447 7.91 20.53 -13.56
CA ARG A 447 8.78 19.35 -13.44
C ARG A 447 8.26 18.33 -12.43
N ILE A 448 7.72 18.77 -11.29
CA ILE A 448 7.09 17.85 -10.33
C ILE A 448 5.89 17.14 -10.97
N ILE A 449 5.04 17.89 -11.67
CA ILE A 449 3.82 17.34 -12.26
C ILE A 449 4.16 16.41 -13.44
N TRP A 450 5.12 16.80 -14.29
CA TRP A 450 5.62 15.96 -15.37
C TRP A 450 6.22 14.65 -14.86
N ASP A 451 7.04 14.72 -13.81
CA ASP A 451 7.64 13.53 -13.19
C ASP A 451 6.59 12.62 -12.53
N MET A 452 5.51 13.16 -11.97
CA MET A 452 4.41 12.37 -11.41
C MET A 452 3.60 11.60 -12.48
N PHE A 453 3.39 12.17 -13.67
CA PHE A 453 2.38 11.68 -14.61
C PHE A 453 2.91 11.29 -16.00
N SER A 454 4.13 11.64 -16.38
CA SER A 454 4.58 11.56 -17.78
C SER A 454 6.05 11.21 -18.00
N THR A 455 6.83 10.99 -16.93
CA THR A 455 8.10 10.25 -17.03
C THR A 455 7.84 8.75 -16.95
N GLU A 456 8.88 7.93 -17.15
CA GLU A 456 8.79 6.48 -16.95
C GLU A 456 8.37 6.12 -15.51
N PHE A 457 8.85 6.89 -14.51
CA PHE A 457 8.38 6.81 -13.13
C PHE A 457 6.89 7.12 -13.01
N GLY A 458 6.39 8.15 -13.70
CA GLY A 458 4.97 8.47 -13.74
C GLY A 458 4.13 7.36 -14.38
N GLY A 459 4.61 6.79 -15.49
CA GLY A 459 3.97 5.65 -16.16
C GLY A 459 3.92 4.40 -15.27
N ARG A 460 5.03 4.04 -14.62
CA ARG A 460 5.06 2.97 -13.61
C ARG A 460 4.13 3.26 -12.45
N THR A 461 4.08 4.51 -11.98
CA THR A 461 3.18 4.92 -10.91
C THR A 461 1.72 4.71 -11.30
N GLU A 462 1.33 5.03 -12.53
CA GLU A 462 -0.03 4.76 -13.03
C GLU A 462 -0.34 3.25 -13.07
N ILE A 463 0.58 2.42 -13.56
CA ILE A 463 0.40 0.95 -13.56
C ILE A 463 0.24 0.44 -12.12
N HIS A 464 1.11 0.90 -11.21
CA HIS A 464 1.06 0.55 -9.81
C HIS A 464 -0.27 0.96 -9.18
N GLU A 465 -0.70 2.22 -9.31
CA GLU A 465 -1.98 2.70 -8.78
C GLU A 465 -3.21 2.05 -9.44
N ARG A 466 -3.06 1.27 -10.52
CA ARG A 466 -4.17 0.53 -11.14
C ARG A 466 -4.23 -0.94 -10.77
N THR A 467 -3.09 -1.54 -10.40
CA THR A 467 -2.96 -3.00 -10.28
C THR A 467 -2.38 -3.46 -8.95
N PHE A 468 -1.92 -2.52 -8.12
CA PHE A 468 -1.30 -2.76 -6.83
C PHE A 468 -2.07 -3.74 -5.95
N ALA A 469 -3.37 -3.52 -5.81
CA ALA A 469 -4.22 -4.30 -4.92
C ALA A 469 -4.99 -5.40 -5.64
N GLY A 470 -4.55 -5.84 -6.83
CA GLY A 470 -5.23 -6.83 -7.66
C GLY A 470 -5.67 -6.27 -9.01
N SER A 471 -6.06 -7.17 -9.92
CA SER A 471 -6.53 -6.79 -11.26
C SER A 471 -7.87 -6.04 -11.20
N TYR A 472 -8.19 -5.31 -12.27
CA TYR A 472 -9.45 -4.57 -12.41
C TYR A 472 -10.69 -5.45 -12.15
N GLU A 473 -10.67 -6.68 -12.69
CA GLU A 473 -11.76 -7.65 -12.55
C GLU A 473 -11.76 -8.30 -11.17
N ALA A 474 -10.59 -8.74 -10.68
CA ALA A 474 -10.48 -9.40 -9.38
C ALA A 474 -10.99 -8.51 -8.25
N ASN A 475 -10.64 -7.22 -8.25
CA ASN A 475 -11.10 -6.29 -7.21
C ASN A 475 -12.64 -6.19 -7.15
N ARG A 476 -13.32 -6.25 -8.30
CA ARG A 476 -14.78 -6.21 -8.39
C ARG A 476 -15.43 -7.52 -8.00
N ILE A 477 -14.89 -8.64 -8.49
CA ILE A 477 -15.36 -9.99 -8.13
C ILE A 477 -15.20 -10.22 -6.62
N GLU A 478 -14.06 -9.85 -6.05
CA GLU A 478 -13.83 -9.98 -4.60
C GLU A 478 -14.74 -9.08 -3.78
N THR A 479 -15.12 -7.89 -4.28
CA THR A 479 -16.12 -7.04 -3.62
C THR A 479 -17.50 -7.70 -3.61
N TRP A 480 -17.94 -8.21 -4.77
CA TRP A 480 -19.21 -8.93 -4.87
C TRP A 480 -19.19 -10.19 -4.00
N SER A 481 -18.12 -10.97 -4.06
CA SER A 481 -17.94 -12.16 -3.22
C SER A 481 -18.00 -11.82 -1.73
N ALA A 482 -17.37 -10.73 -1.29
CA ALA A 482 -17.47 -10.28 0.09
C ALA A 482 -18.91 -9.91 0.50
N ALA A 483 -19.70 -9.32 -0.41
CA ALA A 483 -21.10 -9.01 -0.17
C ALA A 483 -21.97 -10.28 -0.05
N GLU A 484 -21.74 -11.30 -0.89
CA GLU A 484 -22.41 -12.59 -0.79
C GLU A 484 -22.07 -13.27 0.55
N HIS A 485 -20.78 -13.39 0.90
CA HIS A 485 -20.34 -14.06 2.12
C HIS A 485 -20.86 -13.39 3.42
N ARG A 486 -21.13 -12.09 3.38
CA ARG A 486 -21.65 -11.33 4.53
C ARG A 486 -23.18 -11.20 4.53
N GLY A 487 -23.87 -11.79 3.55
CA GLY A 487 -25.33 -11.73 3.43
C GLY A 487 -25.87 -10.35 3.02
N LEU A 488 -25.01 -9.43 2.57
CA LEU A 488 -25.42 -8.11 2.12
C LEU A 488 -26.25 -8.20 0.83
N SER A 489 -25.89 -9.12 -0.07
CA SER A 489 -26.65 -9.36 -1.29
C SER A 489 -28.09 -9.79 -1.02
N ASP A 490 -28.31 -10.55 0.06
CA ASP A 490 -29.66 -10.98 0.46
C ASP A 490 -30.43 -9.83 1.10
N GLN A 491 -29.77 -8.97 1.90
CA GLN A 491 -30.38 -7.75 2.44
C GLN A 491 -30.80 -6.77 1.34
N PHE A 492 -29.99 -6.61 0.29
CA PHE A 492 -30.34 -5.76 -0.85
C PHE A 492 -31.54 -6.32 -1.61
N ARG A 493 -31.58 -7.64 -1.82
CA ARG A 493 -32.71 -8.32 -2.47
C ARG A 493 -33.98 -8.25 -1.63
N SER A 494 -33.89 -8.45 -0.31
CA SER A 494 -35.05 -8.42 0.57
C SER A 494 -35.75 -7.06 0.59
N MET A 495 -35.01 -5.95 0.46
CA MET A 495 -35.60 -4.62 0.35
C MET A 495 -36.39 -4.45 -0.96
N VAL A 496 -35.92 -5.06 -2.06
CA VAL A 496 -36.66 -5.08 -3.33
C VAL A 496 -37.90 -5.97 -3.20
N ASP A 497 -37.76 -7.14 -2.60
CA ASP A 497 -38.89 -8.06 -2.36
C ASP A 497 -39.97 -7.41 -1.47
N GLU A 498 -39.58 -6.66 -0.45
CA GLU A 498 -40.50 -5.87 0.38
C GLU A 498 -41.26 -4.85 -0.47
N CYS A 499 -40.56 -4.08 -1.32
CA CYS A 499 -41.21 -3.14 -2.22
C CYS A 499 -42.16 -3.82 -3.21
N MET A 500 -41.76 -4.94 -3.81
CA MET A 500 -42.60 -5.72 -4.72
C MET A 500 -43.82 -6.31 -4.01
N SER A 501 -43.72 -6.64 -2.72
CA SER A 501 -44.85 -7.17 -1.94
C SER A 501 -45.97 -6.15 -1.70
N GLN A 502 -45.69 -4.85 -1.89
CA GLN A 502 -46.64 -3.75 -1.66
C GLN A 502 -47.58 -3.50 -2.85
N TYR A 503 -47.44 -4.25 -3.95
CA TYR A 503 -48.35 -4.19 -5.09
C TYR A 503 -48.46 -5.53 -5.84
N ASP A 504 -49.53 -5.69 -6.60
CA ASP A 504 -49.72 -6.81 -7.52
C ASP A 504 -50.35 -6.33 -8.85
N LEU A 505 -50.94 -7.25 -9.62
CA LEU A 505 -51.59 -6.91 -10.89
C LEU A 505 -52.86 -6.06 -10.73
N ASP A 506 -53.46 -6.06 -9.53
CA ASP A 506 -54.74 -5.40 -9.23
C ASP A 506 -54.58 -4.05 -8.51
N GLY A 507 -53.40 -3.76 -7.94
CA GLY A 507 -53.07 -2.45 -7.37
C GLY A 507 -52.12 -2.54 -6.18
N PHE A 508 -52.17 -1.56 -5.28
CA PHE A 508 -51.43 -1.62 -4.02
C PHE A 508 -52.07 -2.64 -3.06
N THR A 509 -51.24 -3.46 -2.43
CA THR A 509 -51.64 -4.48 -1.44
C THR A 509 -51.55 -3.94 -0.01
N ASP A 510 -50.70 -2.94 0.23
CA ASP A 510 -50.57 -2.31 1.54
C ASP A 510 -51.80 -1.43 1.89
N PRO A 511 -52.42 -1.61 3.06
CA PRO A 511 -53.59 -0.83 3.51
C PRO A 511 -53.42 0.69 3.48
N ALA A 512 -52.19 1.19 3.63
CA ALA A 512 -51.91 2.63 3.62
C ALA A 512 -52.24 3.27 2.26
N TRP A 513 -52.15 2.52 1.17
CA TRP A 513 -52.37 3.02 -0.20
C TRP A 513 -53.52 2.32 -0.93
N SER A 514 -53.89 1.10 -0.54
CA SER A 514 -54.96 0.34 -1.21
C SER A 514 -56.35 0.99 -1.10
N SER A 515 -56.54 1.91 -0.15
CA SER A 515 -57.76 2.72 0.00
C SER A 515 -57.84 3.92 -0.96
N VAL A 516 -56.74 4.26 -1.65
CA VAL A 516 -56.69 5.35 -2.63
C VAL A 516 -56.92 4.75 -4.02
N PRO A 517 -58.01 5.13 -4.73
CA PRO A 517 -58.27 4.61 -6.07
C PRO A 517 -57.13 4.97 -7.03
N TRP A 518 -56.46 3.96 -7.60
CA TRP A 518 -55.39 4.16 -8.60
C TRP A 518 -55.92 4.55 -9.98
N THR A 519 -57.16 4.18 -10.30
CA THR A 519 -57.81 4.50 -11.58
C THR A 519 -58.59 5.82 -11.49
N THR A 520 -58.21 6.82 -12.29
CA THR A 520 -59.01 8.05 -12.51
C THR A 520 -60.03 7.93 -13.65
N ASN A 521 -60.19 6.74 -14.24
CA ASN A 521 -61.10 6.56 -15.37
C ASN A 521 -62.46 6.02 -14.91
N ALA A 522 -63.29 6.91 -14.38
CA ALA A 522 -64.69 6.84 -14.82
C ALA A 522 -64.66 6.94 -16.37
N PRO A 523 -65.29 6.03 -17.12
CA PRO A 523 -65.36 6.20 -18.56
C PRO A 523 -65.97 7.56 -18.85
N VAL A 524 -65.24 8.44 -19.53
CA VAL A 524 -65.83 9.63 -20.13
C VAL A 524 -66.83 9.10 -21.15
N ALA A 525 -68.11 9.09 -20.78
CA ALA A 525 -69.20 8.84 -21.71
C ALA A 525 -69.16 9.98 -22.74
N ILE A 526 -68.56 9.73 -23.89
CA ILE A 526 -68.70 10.59 -25.06
C ILE A 526 -70.14 10.37 -25.54
N GLN A 527 -71.04 11.33 -25.23
CA GLN A 527 -72.37 11.45 -25.83
C GLN A 527 -72.29 12.17 -27.17
#